data_AF-A0A6I9UGF8-F1
#
_entry.id   AF-A0A6I9UGF8-F1
#
_cell.length_a   1.000
_cell.length_b   1.000
_cell.length_c   1.000
_cell.angle_alpha   90.00
_cell.angle_beta   90.00
_cell.angle_gamma   90.00
#
_symmetry.space_group_name_H-M   'P 1'
#
loop_
_entity.id
_entity.type
_entity.pdbx_description
1 polymer ?
#
loop_
_entity_poly.entity_id
_entity_poly.type
_entity_poly.pdbx_seq_one_letter_code
_entity_poly.pdbx_strand_id
1 'polypeptide(L)'
;MGAREKDRELERLIPLSIGGVSNDDNVASKSSFPADSPNASTSASATFKKEAFRIAVRGWAWKKFMTGCVILSPLIITFYITWWFIHFVDGIFSPIYDHLGINIFGLGFVTSLIFIFLVGVFMSSWVGTSLLALGEWFIIKMPLMSYIYAASKQISAAISPGSEELCCVYVPTNHLYLGDILLINSKDVLRPNLSVREGIEIVISGGMSIPKLLTTIDSEFNL
;
A
#
# COMPACT_ATOMS: atom_id res chain seq x y z
N MET A 1 -16.04 -9.21 -17.55
CA MET A 1 -17.49 -9.14 -17.84
C MET A 1 -18.12 -10.54 -17.80
N GLY A 2 -17.94 -11.31 -16.71
CA GLY A 2 -18.37 -12.72 -16.66
C GLY A 2 -18.55 -13.33 -15.26
N ALA A 3 -18.39 -12.55 -14.19
CA ALA A 3 -18.61 -13.03 -12.82
C ALA A 3 -19.91 -12.50 -12.19
N ARG A 4 -20.61 -11.56 -12.84
CA ARG A 4 -21.83 -10.91 -12.32
C ARG A 4 -23.12 -11.42 -12.97
N GLU A 5 -23.01 -12.34 -13.93
CA GLU A 5 -24.13 -13.00 -14.62
C GLU A 5 -24.65 -14.22 -13.83
N LYS A 6 -23.75 -14.93 -13.14
CA LYS A 6 -24.08 -16.20 -12.47
C LYS A 6 -25.00 -16.04 -11.25
N ASP A 7 -24.97 -14.89 -10.60
CA ASP A 7 -25.82 -14.63 -9.43
C ASP A 7 -27.28 -14.34 -9.84
N ARG A 8 -27.53 -13.89 -11.08
CA ARG A 8 -28.88 -13.64 -11.61
C ARG A 8 -29.63 -14.92 -12.02
N GLU A 9 -28.93 -16.00 -12.35
CA GLU A 9 -29.58 -17.29 -12.65
C GLU A 9 -30.03 -18.02 -11.37
N LEU A 10 -29.35 -17.78 -10.24
CA LEU A 10 -29.71 -18.35 -8.94
C LEU A 10 -30.99 -17.77 -8.33
N GLU A 11 -31.36 -16.53 -8.67
CA GLU A 11 -32.62 -15.91 -8.23
C GLU A 11 -33.85 -16.33 -9.06
N ARG A 12 -33.66 -17.01 -10.21
CA ARG A 12 -34.75 -17.46 -11.09
C ARG A 12 -35.33 -18.85 -10.77
N LEU A 13 -34.80 -19.56 -9.77
CA LEU A 13 -35.22 -20.93 -9.44
C LEU A 13 -36.13 -21.06 -8.20
N ILE A 14 -36.73 -19.96 -7.72
CA ILE A 14 -37.77 -20.03 -6.69
C ILE A 14 -39.13 -20.14 -7.40
N PRO A 15 -39.92 -21.21 -7.22
CA PRO A 15 -41.27 -21.25 -7.76
C PRO A 15 -42.16 -20.26 -7.01
N LEU A 16 -42.72 -19.32 -7.77
CA LEU A 16 -43.81 -18.43 -7.40
C LEU A 16 -45.03 -19.26 -6.96
N SER A 17 -45.39 -19.22 -5.67
CA SER A 17 -46.69 -19.67 -5.20
C SER A 17 -47.67 -18.50 -5.30
N ILE A 18 -48.35 -18.39 -6.45
CA ILE A 18 -49.53 -17.53 -6.65
C ILE A 18 -50.75 -18.44 -6.86
N GLY A 19 -51.68 -18.37 -5.91
CA GLY A 19 -53.13 -18.28 -6.10
C GLY A 19 -53.90 -19.39 -6.85
N GLY A 20 -54.97 -19.87 -6.21
CA GLY A 20 -56.21 -20.25 -6.92
C GLY A 20 -56.82 -21.62 -6.56
N VAL A 21 -57.72 -21.61 -5.57
CA VAL A 21 -59.17 -21.95 -5.67
C VAL A 21 -59.63 -23.32 -6.25
N SER A 22 -60.61 -23.91 -5.53
CA SER A 22 -61.65 -24.90 -5.93
C SER A 22 -61.23 -26.38 -6.05
N ASN A 23 -62.06 -27.38 -5.78
CA ASN A 23 -63.27 -27.61 -4.96
C ASN A 23 -63.50 -29.14 -5.08
N ASP A 24 -64.31 -29.70 -4.19
CA ASP A 24 -65.09 -30.93 -4.41
C ASP A 24 -64.39 -32.31 -4.42
N ASP A 25 -64.63 -33.02 -3.33
CA ASP A 25 -65.63 -34.10 -3.27
C ASP A 25 -65.19 -35.55 -2.94
N ASN A 26 -65.90 -36.02 -1.92
CA ASN A 26 -66.47 -37.37 -1.76
C ASN A 26 -65.67 -38.51 -1.11
N VAL A 27 -66.13 -38.78 0.13
CA VAL A 27 -66.74 -40.05 0.58
C VAL A 27 -65.83 -41.14 1.18
N ALA A 28 -65.97 -41.21 2.51
CA ALA A 28 -66.17 -42.39 3.36
C ALA A 28 -65.10 -43.48 3.40
N SER A 29 -64.50 -43.68 4.58
CA SER A 29 -64.93 -44.72 5.54
C SER A 29 -63.83 -45.07 6.56
N LYS A 30 -64.22 -45.04 7.83
CA LYS A 30 -63.88 -46.00 8.92
C LYS A 30 -62.44 -46.55 9.06
N SER A 31 -61.84 -46.12 10.18
CA SER A 31 -61.30 -46.93 11.29
C SER A 31 -60.20 -47.98 11.07
N SER A 32 -59.30 -47.99 12.07
CA SER A 32 -58.39 -49.05 12.53
C SER A 32 -56.97 -49.07 11.96
N PHE A 33 -56.02 -48.68 12.81
CA PHE A 33 -54.66 -49.24 12.89
C PHE A 33 -54.72 -50.55 13.72
N PRO A 34 -53.72 -51.47 13.72
CA PRO A 34 -52.30 -51.21 13.42
C PRO A 34 -51.51 -52.29 12.63
N ALA A 35 -50.31 -51.84 12.21
CA ALA A 35 -49.02 -52.54 12.12
C ALA A 35 -48.86 -53.83 11.30
N ASP A 36 -48.08 -53.73 10.21
CA ASP A 36 -46.89 -54.58 10.04
C ASP A 36 -45.83 -53.92 9.11
N SER A 37 -44.57 -54.24 9.38
CA SER A 37 -43.30 -53.56 9.05
C SER A 37 -42.95 -53.30 7.56
N PRO A 38 -42.14 -52.25 7.26
CA PRO A 38 -41.32 -52.20 6.05
C PRO A 38 -39.82 -52.38 6.38
N ASN A 39 -39.21 -53.41 5.79
CA ASN A 39 -37.77 -53.64 5.84
C ASN A 39 -37.14 -53.16 4.54
N ALA A 40 -35.97 -52.52 4.67
CA ALA A 40 -34.98 -52.23 3.62
C ALA A 40 -35.10 -50.92 2.83
N SER A 41 -34.67 -49.79 3.43
CA SER A 41 -34.09 -48.66 2.66
C SER A 41 -33.21 -47.69 3.48
N THR A 42 -32.53 -48.14 4.54
CA THR A 42 -31.87 -47.24 5.53
C THR A 42 -30.34 -47.34 5.61
N SER A 43 -29.67 -47.86 4.58
CA SER A 43 -28.20 -48.06 4.59
C SER A 43 -27.41 -47.23 3.57
N ALA A 44 -28.04 -46.68 2.54
CA ALA A 44 -27.34 -45.88 1.51
C ALA A 44 -27.16 -44.38 1.88
N SER A 45 -28.05 -43.83 2.72
CA SER A 45 -28.05 -42.39 3.07
C SER A 45 -27.03 -42.01 4.17
N ALA A 46 -26.58 -42.99 4.96
CA ALA A 46 -25.65 -42.76 6.09
C ALA A 46 -24.19 -42.61 5.65
N THR A 47 -23.78 -43.27 4.56
CA THR A 47 -22.40 -43.22 4.04
C THR A 47 -22.14 -41.93 3.26
N PHE A 48 -23.11 -41.48 2.46
CA PHE A 48 -23.01 -40.26 1.65
C PHE A 48 -22.89 -38.97 2.49
N LYS A 49 -23.61 -38.89 3.61
CA LYS A 49 -23.53 -37.74 4.54
C LYS A 49 -22.16 -37.62 5.21
N LYS A 50 -21.50 -38.75 5.54
CA LYS A 50 -20.19 -38.75 6.21
C LYS A 50 -19.06 -38.32 5.28
N GLU A 51 -19.11 -38.76 4.02
CA GLU A 51 -18.16 -38.35 2.97
C GLU A 51 -18.28 -36.85 2.65
N ALA A 52 -19.50 -36.36 2.44
CA ALA A 52 -19.76 -34.95 2.15
C ALA A 52 -19.39 -34.02 3.33
N PHE A 53 -19.67 -34.44 4.57
CA PHE A 53 -19.33 -33.67 5.77
C PHE A 53 -17.81 -33.55 5.97
N ARG A 54 -17.04 -34.61 5.71
CA ARG A 54 -15.56 -34.57 5.80
C ARG A 54 -14.95 -33.63 4.76
N ILE A 55 -15.52 -33.58 3.56
CA ILE A 55 -15.07 -32.69 2.48
C ILE A 55 -15.41 -31.22 2.81
N ALA A 56 -16.63 -30.96 3.30
CA ALA A 56 -17.06 -29.63 3.70
C ALA A 56 -16.27 -29.08 4.90
N VAL A 57 -16.04 -29.91 5.93
CA VAL A 57 -15.29 -29.54 7.14
C VAL A 57 -13.82 -29.27 6.82
N ARG A 58 -13.18 -30.08 5.97
CA ARG A 58 -11.78 -29.87 5.58
C ARG A 58 -11.58 -28.58 4.79
N GLY A 59 -12.51 -28.25 3.90
CA GLY A 59 -12.49 -26.99 3.14
C GLY A 59 -12.75 -25.76 4.03
N TRP A 60 -13.67 -25.87 4.98
CA TRP A 60 -13.98 -24.78 5.92
C TRP A 60 -12.84 -24.53 6.92
N ALA A 61 -12.27 -25.60 7.48
CA ALA A 61 -11.15 -25.51 8.42
C ALA A 61 -9.88 -24.94 7.76
N TRP A 62 -9.55 -25.37 6.54
CA TRP A 62 -8.39 -24.85 5.81
C TRP A 62 -8.49 -23.35 5.51
N LYS A 63 -9.70 -22.86 5.17
CA LYS A 63 -9.94 -21.43 4.95
C LYS A 63 -9.68 -20.60 6.21
N LYS A 64 -10.08 -21.10 7.40
CA LYS A 64 -9.82 -20.42 8.68
C LYS A 64 -8.36 -20.50 9.12
N PHE A 65 -7.69 -21.61 8.84
CA PHE A 65 -6.25 -21.78 9.10
C PHE A 65 -5.39 -20.83 8.25
N MET A 66 -5.69 -20.70 6.95
CA MET A 66 -5.01 -19.78 6.03
C MET A 66 -5.05 -18.34 6.54
N THR A 67 -6.22 -17.87 6.99
CA THR A 67 -6.34 -16.52 7.58
C THR A 67 -5.53 -16.39 8.87
N GLY A 68 -5.53 -17.40 9.74
CA GLY A 68 -4.71 -17.41 10.95
C GLY A 68 -3.20 -17.34 10.66
N CYS A 69 -2.71 -18.11 9.69
CA CYS A 69 -1.32 -18.08 9.26
C CYS A 69 -0.91 -16.74 8.64
N VAL A 70 -1.79 -16.10 7.85
CA VAL A 70 -1.50 -14.78 7.26
C VAL A 70 -1.38 -13.70 8.34
N ILE A 71 -2.22 -13.75 9.37
CA ILE A 71 -2.16 -12.82 10.50
C ILE A 71 -0.95 -13.10 11.40
N LEU A 72 -0.57 -14.37 11.56
CA LEU A 72 0.57 -14.79 12.39
C LEU A 72 1.92 -14.62 11.67
N SER A 73 1.94 -14.65 10.34
CA SER A 73 3.13 -14.46 9.50
C SER A 73 3.99 -13.27 9.93
N PRO A 74 3.46 -12.03 10.04
CA PRO A 74 4.26 -10.90 10.47
C PRO A 74 4.82 -11.05 11.89
N LEU A 75 4.12 -11.70 12.81
CA LEU A 75 4.61 -11.95 14.17
C LEU A 75 5.74 -12.98 14.20
N ILE A 76 5.65 -14.04 13.40
CA ILE A 76 6.71 -15.04 13.28
C ILE A 76 7.93 -14.41 12.62
N ILE A 77 7.74 -13.62 11.57
CA ILE A 77 8.83 -12.96 10.84
C ILE A 77 9.58 -12.01 11.77
N THR A 78 8.89 -11.15 12.52
CA THR A 78 9.54 -10.22 13.46
C THR A 78 10.26 -10.95 14.58
N PHE A 79 9.68 -12.02 15.13
CA PHE A 79 10.34 -12.84 16.14
C PHE A 79 11.58 -13.55 15.58
N TYR A 80 11.49 -14.12 14.37
CA TYR A 80 12.62 -14.77 13.69
C TYR A 80 13.74 -13.79 13.40
N ILE A 81 13.43 -12.60 12.87
CA ILE A 81 14.42 -11.56 12.59
C ILE A 81 15.10 -11.10 13.89
N THR A 82 14.31 -10.88 14.96
CA THR A 82 14.86 -10.51 16.28
C THR A 82 15.82 -11.58 16.80
N TRP A 83 15.41 -12.86 16.75
CA TRP A 83 16.24 -13.97 17.20
C TRP A 83 17.51 -14.14 16.36
N TRP A 84 17.36 -14.07 15.03
CA TRP A 84 18.47 -14.13 14.10
C TRP A 84 19.47 -12.99 14.32
N PHE A 85 18.98 -11.77 14.54
CA PHE A 85 19.80 -10.60 14.78
C PHE A 85 20.61 -10.71 16.08
N ILE A 86 19.96 -11.12 17.18
CA ILE A 86 20.65 -11.32 18.47
C ILE A 86 21.76 -12.37 18.30
N HIS A 87 21.47 -13.50 17.66
CA HIS A 87 22.47 -14.54 17.42
C HIS A 87 23.58 -14.10 16.46
N PHE A 88 23.29 -13.26 15.47
CA PHE A 88 24.29 -12.70 14.56
C PHE A 88 25.27 -11.78 15.31
N VAL A 89 24.74 -10.87 16.13
CA VAL A 89 25.57 -9.97 16.96
C VAL A 89 26.35 -10.80 17.97
N ASP A 90 25.71 -11.72 18.68
CA ASP A 90 26.38 -12.62 19.62
C ASP A 90 27.45 -13.46 18.94
N GLY A 91 27.27 -13.86 17.68
CA GLY A 91 28.29 -14.57 16.91
C GLY A 91 29.53 -13.73 16.64
N ILE A 92 29.38 -12.43 16.35
CA ILE A 92 30.51 -11.52 16.15
C ILE A 92 31.27 -11.27 17.47
N PHE A 93 30.54 -11.17 18.59
CA PHE A 93 31.11 -10.84 19.89
C PHE A 93 31.38 -12.06 20.80
N SER A 94 30.97 -13.27 20.40
CA SER A 94 31.26 -14.55 21.06
C SER A 94 32.71 -14.69 21.54
N PRO A 95 33.75 -14.43 20.71
CA PRO A 95 35.14 -14.51 21.16
C PRO A 95 35.49 -13.49 22.26
N ILE A 96 34.78 -12.36 22.33
CA ILE A 96 34.94 -11.35 23.36
C ILE A 96 34.31 -11.80 24.69
N TYR A 97 33.16 -12.50 24.64
CA TYR A 97 32.46 -12.97 25.83
C TYR A 97 33.19 -14.12 26.52
N ASP A 98 33.77 -15.03 25.75
CA ASP A 98 34.55 -16.16 26.27
C ASP A 98 35.81 -15.70 27.02
N HIS A 99 36.40 -14.58 26.61
CA HIS A 99 37.56 -14.01 27.31
C HIS A 99 37.20 -13.30 28.62
N LEU A 100 35.96 -12.78 28.75
CA LEU A 100 35.47 -12.11 29.96
C LEU A 100 34.82 -13.07 30.97
N GLY A 101 34.46 -14.29 30.57
CA GLY A 101 33.94 -15.34 31.47
C GLY A 101 32.53 -15.08 32.02
N ILE A 102 31.75 -14.19 31.38
CA ILE A 102 30.44 -13.75 31.83
C ILE A 102 29.34 -14.46 31.01
N ASN A 103 28.83 -15.59 31.50
CA ASN A 103 27.66 -16.27 30.94
C ASN A 103 26.39 -15.89 31.70
N ILE A 104 25.85 -14.71 31.43
CA ILE A 104 24.52 -14.30 31.93
C ILE A 104 23.49 -14.39 30.81
N PHE A 105 22.35 -14.98 31.12
CA PHE A 105 21.17 -15.02 30.26
C PHE A 105 20.69 -13.58 30.00
N GLY A 106 20.78 -13.11 28.76
CA GLY A 106 20.39 -11.75 28.34
C GLY A 106 21.54 -10.82 27.94
N LEU A 107 22.81 -11.27 28.03
CA LEU A 107 23.95 -10.47 27.60
C LEU A 107 23.86 -10.07 26.11
N GLY A 108 23.37 -10.98 25.27
CA GLY A 108 23.22 -10.73 23.83
C GLY A 108 22.17 -9.68 23.47
N PHE A 109 21.14 -9.55 24.29
CA PHE A 109 20.19 -8.46 24.12
C PHE A 109 20.86 -7.12 24.41
N VAL A 110 21.63 -7.02 25.50
CA VAL A 110 22.34 -5.79 25.92
C VAL A 110 23.38 -5.38 24.88
N THR A 111 24.13 -6.34 24.34
CA THR A 111 25.20 -6.06 23.37
C THR A 111 24.64 -5.70 22.01
N SER A 112 23.54 -6.32 21.59
CA SER A 112 22.79 -5.90 20.40
C SER A 112 22.26 -4.47 20.52
N LEU A 113 21.81 -4.07 21.72
CA LEU A 113 21.35 -2.70 21.99
C LEU A 113 22.50 -1.70 21.89
N ILE A 114 23.65 -2.03 22.48
CA ILE A 114 24.88 -1.23 22.37
C ILE A 114 25.34 -1.13 20.91
N PHE A 115 25.29 -2.22 20.15
CA PHE A 115 25.72 -2.26 18.77
C PHE A 115 24.82 -1.42 17.86
N ILE A 116 23.49 -1.56 17.98
CA ILE A 116 22.53 -0.73 17.24
C ILE A 116 22.75 0.74 17.58
N PHE A 117 22.93 1.07 18.86
CA PHE A 117 23.20 2.44 19.30
C PHE A 117 24.49 2.98 18.68
N LEU A 118 25.57 2.19 18.70
CA LEU A 118 26.86 2.59 18.13
C LEU A 118 26.79 2.81 16.62
N VAL A 119 26.12 1.91 15.90
CA VAL A 119 25.85 2.06 14.46
C VAL A 119 24.99 3.30 14.20
N GLY A 120 23.98 3.56 15.03
CA GLY A 120 23.15 4.76 14.94
C GLY A 120 23.94 6.05 15.13
N VAL A 121 24.79 6.12 16.16
CA VAL A 121 25.69 7.27 16.40
C VAL A 121 26.68 7.43 15.25
N PHE A 122 27.20 6.32 14.71
CA PHE A 122 28.12 6.35 13.58
C PHE A 122 27.45 6.83 12.29
N MET A 123 26.20 6.41 12.04
CA MET A 123 25.37 6.91 10.94
C MET A 123 25.04 8.40 11.07
N SER A 124 24.90 8.91 12.30
CA SER A 124 24.74 10.34 12.57
C SER A 124 26.07 11.12 12.46
N SER A 125 27.20 10.41 12.48
CA SER A 125 28.52 11.00 12.35
C SER A 125 28.92 11.23 10.89
N TRP A 126 30.05 11.90 10.69
CA TRP A 126 30.61 12.25 9.37
C TRP A 126 30.76 11.05 8.42
N VAL A 127 30.84 9.84 8.95
CA VAL A 127 30.91 8.61 8.14
C VAL A 127 29.56 8.28 7.49
N GLY A 128 28.43 8.54 8.15
CA GLY A 128 27.11 8.34 7.54
C GLY A 128 26.88 9.27 6.35
N THR A 129 27.23 10.55 6.48
CA THR A 129 27.13 11.51 5.35
C THR A 129 28.12 11.17 4.24
N SER A 130 29.34 10.72 4.57
CA SER A 130 30.31 10.22 3.57
C SER A 130 29.82 8.96 2.85
N LEU A 131 29.20 8.01 3.56
CA LEU A 131 28.72 6.76 2.96
C LEU A 131 27.53 7.02 2.02
N LEU A 132 26.62 7.92 2.41
CA LEU A 132 25.53 8.37 1.55
C LEU A 132 26.07 9.12 0.32
N ALA A 133 27.06 9.99 0.50
CA ALA A 133 27.71 10.69 -0.61
C ALA A 133 28.43 9.73 -1.58
N LEU A 134 29.11 8.71 -1.05
CA LEU A 134 29.77 7.68 -1.86
C LEU A 134 28.77 6.81 -2.63
N GLY A 135 27.63 6.47 -2.00
CA GLY A 135 26.53 5.77 -2.64
C GLY A 135 25.90 6.59 -3.77
N GLU A 136 25.66 7.88 -3.53
CA GLU A 136 25.15 8.81 -4.56
C GLU A 136 26.14 8.95 -5.72
N TRP A 137 27.44 9.05 -5.43
CA TRP A 137 28.48 9.07 -6.45
C TRP A 137 28.50 7.78 -7.28
N PHE A 138 28.35 6.61 -6.64
CA PHE A 138 28.31 5.32 -7.32
C PHE A 138 27.08 5.15 -8.21
N ILE A 139 25.91 5.61 -7.76
CA ILE A 139 24.66 5.58 -8.53
C ILE A 139 24.74 6.49 -9.75
N ILE A 140 25.30 7.70 -9.59
CA ILE A 140 25.50 8.64 -10.70
C ILE A 140 26.50 8.09 -11.72
N LYS A 141 27.47 7.27 -11.28
CA LYS A 141 28.46 6.63 -12.15
C LYS A 141 27.84 5.61 -13.12
N MET A 142 26.66 5.04 -12.80
CA MET A 142 25.96 4.13 -13.72
C MET A 142 25.09 4.92 -14.72
N PRO A 143 25.44 4.92 -16.02
CA PRO A 143 24.88 5.84 -17.02
C PRO A 143 23.38 5.70 -17.31
N LEU A 144 22.70 4.68 -16.79
CA LEU A 144 21.25 4.50 -16.95
C LEU A 144 20.44 4.93 -15.72
N MET A 145 20.94 4.71 -14.50
CA MET A 145 20.18 4.95 -13.27
C MET A 145 20.27 6.41 -12.77
N SER A 146 21.27 7.16 -13.23
CA SER A 146 21.46 8.57 -12.85
C SER A 146 20.26 9.47 -13.18
N TYR A 147 19.59 9.27 -14.32
CA TYR A 147 18.44 10.10 -14.72
C TYR A 147 17.22 9.88 -13.82
N ILE A 148 16.92 8.61 -13.51
CA ILE A 148 15.80 8.24 -12.63
C ILE A 148 16.07 8.71 -11.19
N TYR A 149 17.30 8.55 -10.72
CA TYR A 149 17.71 9.02 -9.40
C TYR A 149 17.63 10.54 -9.27
N ALA A 150 18.11 11.30 -10.27
CA ALA A 150 18.02 12.76 -10.29
C ALA A 150 16.58 13.25 -10.32
N ALA A 151 15.71 12.66 -11.15
CA ALA A 151 14.28 12.97 -11.18
C ALA A 151 13.60 12.66 -9.83
N SER A 152 13.91 11.51 -9.23
CA SER A 152 13.38 11.11 -7.91
C SER A 152 13.82 12.08 -6.80
N LYS A 153 15.08 12.54 -6.85
CA LYS A 153 15.61 13.51 -5.89
C LYS A 153 14.94 14.87 -6.04
N GLN A 154 14.66 15.32 -7.26
CA GLN A 154 13.90 16.56 -7.50
C GLN A 154 12.48 16.48 -6.96
N ILE A 155 11.78 15.37 -7.17
CA ILE A 155 10.42 15.16 -6.66
C ILE A 155 10.43 15.11 -5.13
N SER A 156 11.38 14.38 -4.54
CA SER A 156 11.54 14.33 -3.08
C SER A 156 11.89 15.70 -2.48
N ALA A 157 12.67 16.52 -3.20
CA ALA A 157 12.96 17.89 -2.79
C ALA A 157 11.71 18.76 -2.86
N ALA A 158 10.89 18.65 -3.92
CA ALA A 158 9.66 19.42 -4.06
C ALA A 158 8.58 19.08 -3.00
N ILE A 159 8.61 17.87 -2.43
CA ILE A 159 7.64 17.40 -1.42
C ILE A 159 8.11 17.67 0.01
N SER A 160 9.39 18.02 0.21
CA SER A 160 9.92 18.30 1.54
C SER A 160 9.20 19.51 2.15
N PRO A 161 8.53 19.38 3.31
CA PRO A 161 7.63 20.39 3.87
C PRO A 161 8.31 21.69 4.35
N GLY A 162 9.61 21.87 4.05
CA GLY A 162 10.40 23.06 4.38
C GLY A 162 11.15 23.69 3.22
N SER A 163 10.97 23.22 1.98
CA SER A 163 11.63 23.80 0.81
C SER A 163 10.63 24.58 -0.03
N GLU A 164 10.77 25.90 0.06
CA GLU A 164 10.43 26.93 -0.92
C GLU A 164 9.32 26.58 -1.92
N GLU A 165 8.15 27.24 -1.79
CA GLU A 165 7.04 27.10 -2.75
C GLU A 165 7.56 27.14 -4.19
N LEU A 166 7.28 26.08 -4.96
CA LEU A 166 7.64 26.01 -6.38
C LEU A 166 6.42 26.40 -7.22
N CYS A 167 6.59 27.37 -8.12
CA CYS A 167 5.62 27.72 -9.13
C CYS A 167 5.90 26.94 -10.42
N CYS A 168 4.84 26.36 -10.99
CA CYS A 168 4.87 25.76 -12.32
C CYS A 168 4.65 26.86 -13.36
N VAL A 169 5.71 27.23 -14.09
CA VAL A 169 5.69 28.29 -15.11
C VAL A 169 5.74 27.65 -16.50
N TYR A 170 4.78 27.99 -17.34
CA TYR A 170 4.74 27.55 -18.73
C TYR A 170 5.40 28.60 -19.63
N VAL A 171 6.46 28.21 -20.34
CA VAL A 171 7.18 29.07 -21.30
C VAL A 171 6.82 28.61 -22.71
N PRO A 172 6.02 29.38 -23.46
CA PRO A 172 5.68 29.02 -24.84
C PRO A 172 6.91 29.20 -25.75
N THR A 173 7.46 28.09 -26.26
CA THR A 173 8.66 28.09 -27.10
C THR A 173 8.35 28.10 -28.62
N ASN A 174 7.09 27.91 -29.05
CA ASN A 174 6.73 27.87 -30.48
C ASN A 174 5.23 28.13 -30.81
N HIS A 175 4.92 28.37 -32.09
CA HIS A 175 3.57 28.61 -32.68
C HIS A 175 2.59 27.42 -32.61
N LEU A 176 3.03 26.28 -32.07
CA LEU A 176 2.26 25.03 -31.98
C LEU A 176 1.69 24.75 -30.58
N TYR A 177 1.75 25.72 -29.65
CA TYR A 177 1.40 25.51 -28.23
C TYR A 177 2.23 24.42 -27.54
N LEU A 178 3.39 24.06 -28.11
CA LEU A 178 4.42 23.32 -27.40
C LEU A 178 5.31 24.34 -26.69
N GLY A 179 5.30 24.27 -25.37
CA GLY A 179 6.13 25.07 -24.50
C GLY A 179 6.73 24.21 -23.40
N ASP A 180 7.77 24.72 -22.77
CA ASP A 180 8.44 24.04 -21.66
C ASP A 180 7.72 24.38 -20.34
N ILE A 181 7.55 23.36 -19.50
CA ILE A 181 7.04 23.54 -18.14
C ILE A 181 8.25 23.56 -17.21
N LEU A 182 8.51 24.73 -16.63
CA LEU A 182 9.60 24.95 -15.68
C LEU A 182 9.04 25.01 -14.26
N LEU A 183 9.64 24.25 -13.34
CA LEU A 183 9.42 24.43 -11.91
C LEU A 183 10.43 25.45 -11.41
N ILE A 184 9.95 26.61 -10.98
CA ILE A 184 10.77 27.74 -10.55
C ILE A 184 10.38 28.11 -9.13
N ASN A 185 11.32 28.61 -8.35
CA ASN A 185 11.06 29.09 -7.00
C ASN A 185 10.06 30.25 -6.99
N SER A 186 9.09 30.26 -6.07
CA SER A 186 8.13 31.36 -5.90
C SER A 186 8.83 32.70 -5.62
N LYS A 187 10.03 32.69 -5.00
CA LYS A 187 10.86 33.88 -4.78
C LYS A 187 11.42 34.50 -6.07
N ASP A 188 11.61 33.69 -7.10
CA ASP A 188 12.14 34.13 -8.39
C ASP A 188 11.01 34.52 -9.37
N VAL A 189 9.73 34.36 -8.95
CA VAL A 189 8.55 34.68 -9.76
C VAL A 189 7.93 35.99 -9.30
N LEU A 190 8.06 37.03 -10.12
CA LEU A 190 7.35 38.29 -9.90
C LEU A 190 5.92 38.19 -10.44
N ARG A 191 4.93 38.51 -9.61
CA ARG A 191 3.51 38.63 -10.01
C ARG A 191 3.15 40.10 -10.20
N PRO A 192 3.32 40.67 -11.41
CA PRO A 192 3.02 42.07 -11.64
C PRO A 192 1.51 42.33 -11.62
N ASN A 193 1.11 43.45 -11.05
CA ASN A 193 -0.26 43.97 -11.10
C ASN A 193 -0.48 44.70 -12.44
N LEU A 194 -0.37 43.95 -13.55
CA LEU A 194 -0.63 44.46 -14.89
C LEU A 194 -1.87 43.80 -15.48
N SER A 195 -2.64 44.55 -16.25
CA SER A 195 -3.74 43.99 -17.03
C SER A 195 -3.20 43.16 -18.20
N VAL A 196 -4.01 42.21 -18.69
CA VAL A 196 -3.66 41.40 -19.87
C VAL A 196 -3.34 42.29 -21.09
N ARG A 197 -4.01 43.45 -21.22
CA ARG A 197 -3.76 44.43 -22.29
C ARG A 197 -2.35 44.99 -22.22
N GLU A 198 -1.93 45.47 -21.05
CA GLU A 198 -0.59 46.02 -20.83
C GLU A 198 0.49 44.95 -21.00
N GLY A 199 0.21 43.71 -20.56
CA GLY A 199 1.11 42.58 -20.76
C GLY A 199 1.33 42.27 -22.24
N ILE A 200 0.27 42.25 -23.04
CA ILE A 200 0.36 42.06 -24.50
C ILE A 200 1.11 43.22 -25.15
N GLU A 201 0.85 44.46 -24.73
CA GLU A 201 1.53 45.65 -25.25
C GLU A 201 3.04 45.63 -24.97
N ILE A 202 3.45 45.19 -23.77
CA ILE A 202 4.85 44.96 -23.42
C ILE A 202 5.50 43.94 -24.36
N VAL A 203 4.83 42.82 -24.63
CA VAL A 203 5.38 41.77 -25.51
C VAL A 203 5.48 42.25 -26.96
N ILE A 204 4.44 42.90 -27.49
CA ILE A 204 4.41 43.41 -28.87
C ILE A 204 5.41 44.54 -29.08
N SER A 205 5.59 45.41 -28.08
CA SER A 205 6.58 46.48 -28.11
C SER A 205 8.01 45.99 -27.90
N GLY A 206 8.24 44.69 -27.68
CA GLY A 206 9.55 44.13 -27.40
C GLY A 206 10.16 44.62 -26.07
N GLY A 207 9.31 44.98 -25.10
CA GLY A 207 9.72 45.50 -23.80
C GLY A 207 9.79 47.03 -23.72
N MET A 208 9.52 47.78 -24.80
CA MET A 208 9.55 49.24 -24.76
C MET A 208 8.42 49.85 -23.91
N SER A 209 7.28 49.16 -23.78
CA SER A 209 6.15 49.58 -22.93
C SER A 209 6.27 49.14 -21.47
N ILE A 210 7.43 48.63 -21.02
CA ILE A 210 7.61 48.19 -19.62
C ILE A 210 7.50 49.38 -18.67
N PRO A 211 6.60 49.36 -17.68
CA PRO A 211 6.49 50.42 -16.69
C PRO A 211 7.74 50.44 -15.79
N LYS A 212 8.20 51.63 -15.43
CA LYS A 212 9.39 51.83 -14.57
C LYS A 212 9.21 51.33 -13.13
N LEU A 213 7.97 51.02 -12.72
CA LEU A 213 7.63 50.49 -11.40
C LEU A 213 6.68 49.30 -11.59
N LEU A 214 7.13 48.08 -11.28
CA LEU A 214 6.28 46.90 -11.21
C LEU A 214 5.71 46.81 -9.79
N THR A 215 4.43 47.12 -9.65
CA THR A 215 3.69 46.80 -8.43
C THR A 215 3.47 45.29 -8.39
N THR A 216 4.03 44.61 -7.40
CA THR A 216 3.76 43.20 -7.17
C THR A 216 2.45 43.05 -6.42
N ILE A 217 1.64 42.08 -6.82
CA ILE A 217 0.51 41.64 -6.01
C ILE A 217 1.15 40.90 -4.82
N ASP A 218 1.25 41.57 -3.67
CA ASP A 218 1.83 40.98 -2.47
C ASP A 218 1.05 39.70 -2.13
N SER A 219 1.79 38.64 -1.81
CA SER A 219 1.26 37.30 -1.56
C SER A 219 0.59 37.26 -0.19
N GLU A 220 -0.51 37.98 0.00
CA GLU A 220 -1.43 37.78 1.13
C GLU A 220 -2.34 36.58 0.88
N PHE A 221 -1.75 35.38 0.82
CA PHE A 221 -2.47 34.12 1.07
C PHE A 221 -1.72 33.34 2.15
N ASN A 222 -1.75 33.89 3.38
CA ASN A 222 -1.58 33.10 4.59
C ASN A 222 -2.96 32.55 4.99
N LEU A 223 -3.24 31.29 4.66
CA LEU A 223 -4.05 30.37 5.48
C LEU A 223 -3.81 28.91 5.09
#